data_AF-A0A6J4JPG1-F1
#
_entry.id   AF-A0A6J4JPG1-F1
#
_cell.length_a   1.000
_cell.length_b   1.000
_cell.length_c   1.000
_cell.angle_alpha   90.00
_cell.angle_beta   90.00
_cell.angle_gamma   90.00
#
_symmetry.space_group_name_H-M   'P 1'
#
loop_
_entity.id
_entity.type
_entity.pdbx_description
1 polymer ?
#
loop_
_entity_poly.entity_id
_entity_poly.type
_entity_poly.pdbx_seq_one_letter_code
_entity_poly.pdbx_strand_id
1 'polypeptide(L)'
;MSGFGTVTLDGTTLTIDVAATGLTPNAVHSLHVHGFLDDRPERLAVAADDVDGDGFVETPEGEGAAYGPVIAALTASGEAQQGLEVSPDFPSADAAGRIRFTQTYQLDTAEADDAGILARLSARLDGRVLEFHGLDLPAGAGAGTPNEVNGAAGYNPQVPVAQGQLIVLPELQGQLAGVTPDLLVDFAATALAQLQPYSLNPLGTGPAAPEPAPRLDAPAAGTFFSLLQPSNGSGVLGYAVATFDEAAGTVRVDLEATGLTPGVEHASHIHGFPDDRPSLLPNYRLDRDLDGFVEDPEGEPVVAPVLLALTEDGTISNAPVGLNFPQADAAGRISLSQTYQFNTQDPAQLSILQELRDRFTGREVQLHGLEVPATEGENTGGEVNGTAGYKTNLPVANGILLPLDSTGLPTVNRLYDAAFNRDPDLGGLLFHSAQLSALSPSRVAADLLASAEGREGLGASAGDEAFVQQLYRNALGRDAEDAGLGFWTGLLGQGTSRADVLLSVSDSPEHRALLPDSELVQRASSLFLDG
;
A
#
# COMPACT_ATOMS: atom_id res chain seq x y z
N MET A 1 4.02 -0.82 -10.59
CA MET A 1 3.00 -1.86 -10.29
C MET A 1 2.80 -1.88 -8.79
N SER A 2 1.60 -2.19 -8.31
CA SER A 2 1.30 -2.25 -6.88
C SER A 2 0.55 -3.55 -6.58
N GLY A 3 0.90 -4.23 -5.50
CA GLY A 3 0.28 -5.50 -5.16
C GLY A 3 0.38 -5.87 -3.68
N PHE A 4 -0.44 -6.83 -3.29
CA PHE A 4 -0.46 -7.46 -1.98
C PHE A 4 -0.70 -8.95 -2.17
N GLY A 5 -0.04 -9.79 -1.37
CA GLY A 5 -0.25 -11.23 -1.42
C GLY A 5 -0.08 -11.90 -0.07
N THR A 6 -0.83 -12.99 0.15
CA THR A 6 -0.60 -13.93 1.25
C THR A 6 -0.30 -15.31 0.70
N VAL A 7 0.61 -15.99 1.39
CA VAL A 7 0.99 -17.37 1.08
C VAL A 7 0.88 -18.20 2.33
N THR A 8 0.12 -19.28 2.26
CA THR A 8 -0.09 -20.22 3.37
C THR A 8 0.37 -21.60 2.95
N LEU A 9 1.13 -22.27 3.82
CA LEU A 9 1.48 -23.68 3.66
C LEU A 9 0.99 -24.46 4.88
N ASP A 10 -0.02 -25.32 4.69
CA ASP A 10 -0.54 -26.22 5.73
C ASP A 10 -0.39 -27.68 5.29
N GLY A 11 0.57 -28.38 5.90
CA GLY A 11 0.97 -29.72 5.48
C GLY A 11 1.43 -29.72 4.02
N THR A 12 0.64 -30.33 3.14
CA THR A 12 0.89 -30.41 1.68
C THR A 12 0.03 -29.43 0.88
N THR A 13 -0.75 -28.57 1.54
CA THR A 13 -1.64 -27.61 0.90
C THR A 13 -0.95 -26.25 0.87
N LEU A 14 -0.60 -25.77 -0.33
CA LEU A 14 -0.09 -24.42 -0.56
C LEU A 14 -1.24 -23.56 -1.09
N THR A 15 -1.52 -22.43 -0.44
CA THR A 15 -2.55 -21.48 -0.88
C THR A 15 -1.92 -20.13 -1.13
N ILE A 16 -2.26 -19.54 -2.28
CA ILE A 16 -1.79 -18.24 -2.74
C ILE A 16 -3.00 -17.35 -2.98
N ASP A 17 -2.97 -16.16 -2.39
CA ASP A 17 -3.98 -15.13 -2.55
C ASP A 17 -3.29 -13.81 -2.87
N VAL A 18 -3.60 -13.21 -4.02
CA VAL A 18 -2.90 -12.03 -4.54
C VAL A 18 -3.88 -11.06 -5.20
N ALA A 19 -3.71 -9.78 -4.89
CA ALA A 19 -4.28 -8.66 -5.64
C ALA A 19 -3.15 -7.79 -6.18
N ALA A 20 -3.22 -7.43 -7.46
CA ALA A 20 -2.24 -6.56 -8.09
C ALA A 20 -2.87 -5.64 -9.14
N THR A 21 -2.24 -4.50 -9.37
CA THR A 21 -2.65 -3.52 -10.38
C THR A 21 -1.45 -2.82 -11.04
N GLY A 22 -1.70 -2.20 -12.19
CA GLY A 22 -0.65 -1.58 -13.01
C GLY A 22 0.13 -2.59 -13.83
N LEU A 23 -0.46 -3.76 -14.08
CA LEU A 23 0.06 -4.80 -14.95
C LEU A 23 -0.33 -4.54 -16.41
N THR A 24 0.36 -5.18 -17.36
CA THR A 24 0.03 -5.09 -18.78
C THR A 24 -1.38 -5.65 -19.04
N PRO A 25 -2.34 -4.85 -19.56
CA PRO A 25 -3.72 -5.29 -19.68
C PRO A 25 -3.90 -6.48 -20.63
N ASN A 26 -4.77 -7.42 -20.24
CA ASN A 26 -5.09 -8.62 -21.01
C ASN A 26 -3.89 -9.54 -21.32
N ALA A 27 -2.79 -9.43 -20.56
CA ALA A 27 -1.61 -10.27 -20.70
C ALA A 27 -1.55 -11.34 -19.58
N VAL A 28 -0.86 -12.43 -19.86
CA VAL A 28 -0.57 -13.52 -18.91
C VAL A 28 0.71 -13.18 -18.16
N HIS A 29 0.67 -13.06 -16.83
CA HIS A 29 1.81 -12.71 -16.00
C HIS A 29 2.32 -13.92 -15.23
N SER A 30 3.56 -14.35 -15.46
CA SER A 30 4.17 -15.40 -14.65
C SER A 30 4.19 -14.99 -13.18
N LEU A 31 3.83 -15.93 -12.30
CA LEU A 31 3.75 -15.71 -10.86
C LEU A 31 4.51 -16.83 -10.16
N HIS A 32 5.56 -16.47 -9.44
CA HIS A 32 6.50 -17.43 -8.86
C HIS A 32 6.78 -17.13 -7.39
N VAL A 33 7.07 -18.19 -6.63
CA VAL A 33 7.83 -18.08 -5.37
C VAL A 33 9.29 -18.39 -5.67
N HIS A 34 10.17 -17.45 -5.38
CA HIS A 34 11.61 -17.57 -5.51
C HIS A 34 12.30 -17.80 -4.16
N GLY A 35 13.47 -18.44 -4.20
CA GLY A 35 14.33 -18.55 -3.03
C GLY A 35 15.63 -19.32 -3.27
N PHE A 36 16.69 -18.89 -2.60
CA PHE A 36 18.00 -19.51 -2.73
C PHE A 36 18.04 -20.93 -2.18
N LEU A 37 18.57 -21.86 -2.99
CA LEU A 37 18.66 -23.28 -2.68
C LEU A 37 19.61 -23.62 -1.52
N ASP A 38 20.47 -22.67 -1.14
CA ASP A 38 21.41 -22.77 0.00
C ASP A 38 20.90 -22.10 1.27
N ASP A 39 19.65 -21.63 1.27
CA ASP A 39 18.97 -20.96 2.37
C ASP A 39 19.65 -19.69 2.90
N ARG A 40 20.54 -19.05 2.11
CA ARG A 40 20.91 -17.66 2.41
C ARG A 40 19.67 -16.76 2.34
N PRO A 41 19.60 -15.64 3.09
CA PRO A 41 18.43 -14.77 3.07
C PRO A 41 18.20 -14.17 1.69
N GLU A 42 16.94 -14.11 1.25
CA GLU A 42 16.53 -13.32 0.08
C GLU A 42 16.31 -11.86 0.46
N ARG A 43 16.30 -11.00 -0.55
CA ARG A 43 15.79 -9.63 -0.50
C ARG A 43 15.13 -9.30 -1.84
N LEU A 44 14.39 -8.19 -1.87
CA LEU A 44 13.93 -7.63 -3.14
C LEU A 44 15.14 -7.24 -3.99
N ALA A 45 15.01 -7.43 -5.30
CA ALA A 45 15.94 -6.87 -6.26
C ALA A 45 15.84 -5.33 -6.22
N VAL A 46 17.00 -4.70 -6.31
CA VAL A 46 17.14 -3.24 -6.30
C VAL A 46 17.99 -2.81 -7.48
N ALA A 47 17.99 -1.52 -7.82
CA ALA A 47 18.74 -1.00 -8.97
C ALA A 47 20.22 -1.42 -8.98
N ALA A 48 20.85 -1.63 -7.82
CA ALA A 48 22.24 -2.10 -7.74
C ALA A 48 22.46 -3.58 -8.14
N ASP A 49 21.40 -4.33 -8.44
CA ASP A 49 21.48 -5.70 -8.95
C ASP A 49 21.54 -5.78 -10.48
N ASP A 50 21.31 -4.66 -11.17
CA ASP A 50 21.48 -4.54 -12.61
C ASP A 50 22.98 -4.67 -12.95
N VAL A 51 23.36 -5.81 -13.52
CA VAL A 51 24.77 -6.16 -13.74
C VAL A 51 25.28 -5.59 -15.04
N ASP A 52 24.43 -5.46 -16.05
CA ASP A 52 24.80 -4.94 -17.36
C ASP A 52 24.47 -3.46 -17.59
N GLY A 53 23.81 -2.83 -16.62
CA GLY A 53 23.59 -1.39 -16.49
C GLY A 53 22.60 -0.86 -17.52
N ASP A 54 21.59 -1.67 -17.84
CA ASP A 54 20.63 -1.39 -18.89
C ASP A 54 19.33 -0.75 -18.39
N GLY A 55 19.26 -0.57 -17.07
CA GLY A 55 18.18 0.05 -16.35
C GLY A 55 17.15 -0.93 -15.79
N PHE A 56 17.30 -2.23 -16.05
CA PHE A 56 16.35 -3.25 -15.63
C PHE A 56 17.07 -4.34 -14.86
N VAL A 57 16.55 -4.70 -13.68
CA VAL A 57 16.99 -5.95 -13.04
C VAL A 57 16.22 -7.10 -13.68
N GLU A 58 16.92 -7.85 -14.51
CA GLU A 58 16.35 -8.99 -15.22
C GLU A 58 16.34 -10.25 -14.34
N THR A 59 15.62 -11.28 -14.79
CA THR A 59 15.48 -12.53 -14.02
C THR A 59 16.85 -13.15 -13.70
N PRO A 60 17.80 -13.33 -14.64
CA PRO A 60 19.10 -13.92 -14.33
C PRO A 60 19.90 -13.15 -13.27
N GLU A 61 19.77 -11.82 -13.27
CA GLU A 61 20.48 -10.93 -12.36
C GLU A 61 19.89 -10.99 -10.95
N GLY A 62 18.57 -10.84 -10.86
CA GLY A 62 17.83 -10.93 -9.62
C GLY A 62 17.92 -12.33 -8.98
N GLU A 63 17.79 -13.40 -9.77
CA GLU A 63 17.97 -14.77 -9.29
C GLU A 63 19.41 -15.02 -8.82
N GLY A 64 20.41 -14.41 -9.48
CA GLY A 64 21.82 -14.57 -9.12
C GLY A 64 22.20 -13.84 -7.82
N ALA A 65 21.63 -12.65 -7.59
CA ALA A 65 22.07 -11.71 -6.57
C ALA A 65 21.11 -11.56 -5.38
N ALA A 66 19.79 -11.56 -5.61
CA ALA A 66 18.80 -11.09 -4.64
C ALA A 66 17.86 -12.17 -4.09
N TYR A 67 17.28 -13.02 -4.95
CA TYR A 67 16.16 -13.87 -4.56
C TYR A 67 16.24 -15.35 -4.95
N GLY A 68 17.17 -15.76 -5.81
CA GLY A 68 17.36 -17.17 -6.17
C GLY A 68 16.34 -17.72 -7.17
N PRO A 69 16.50 -18.99 -7.59
CA PRO A 69 15.69 -19.55 -8.68
C PRO A 69 14.22 -19.73 -8.28
N VAL A 70 13.36 -19.91 -9.29
CA VAL A 70 11.95 -20.34 -9.11
C VAL A 70 11.88 -21.62 -8.27
N ILE A 71 11.34 -21.49 -7.05
CA ILE A 71 10.98 -22.63 -6.21
C ILE A 71 9.65 -23.20 -6.68
N ALA A 72 8.64 -22.36 -6.89
CA ALA A 72 7.31 -22.79 -7.28
C ALA A 72 6.69 -21.81 -8.27
N ALA A 73 6.36 -22.31 -9.46
CA ALA A 73 5.55 -21.63 -10.44
C ALA A 73 4.06 -21.84 -10.16
N LEU A 74 3.31 -20.75 -10.00
CA LEU A 74 1.95 -20.76 -9.48
C LEU A 74 0.95 -20.62 -10.63
N THR A 75 0.61 -21.74 -11.28
CA THR A 75 -0.32 -21.72 -12.42
C THR A 75 -1.77 -21.52 -12.00
N ALA A 76 -2.58 -20.99 -12.91
CA ALA A 76 -4.01 -20.78 -12.75
C ALA A 76 -4.81 -22.09 -12.75
N SER A 77 -4.31 -23.16 -13.36
CA SER A 77 -4.95 -24.49 -13.30
C SER A 77 -4.82 -25.18 -11.95
N GLY A 78 -3.94 -24.70 -11.07
CA GLY A 78 -3.72 -25.28 -9.74
C GLY A 78 -2.57 -26.29 -9.68
N GLU A 79 -1.64 -26.22 -10.63
CA GLU A 79 -0.39 -26.98 -10.60
C GLU A 79 0.76 -26.08 -10.13
N ALA A 80 1.54 -26.56 -9.16
CA ALA A 80 2.79 -25.91 -8.77
C ALA A 80 3.94 -26.63 -9.47
N GLN A 81 4.85 -25.90 -10.12
CA GLN A 81 5.96 -26.52 -10.86
C GLN A 81 7.31 -25.88 -10.52
N GLN A 82 8.36 -26.67 -10.30
CA GLN A 82 9.69 -26.12 -9.99
C GLN A 82 10.41 -25.67 -11.28
N GLY A 83 10.96 -24.45 -11.29
CA GLY A 83 11.77 -23.94 -12.40
C GLY A 83 11.01 -23.62 -13.70
N LEU A 84 9.67 -23.58 -13.67
CA LEU A 84 8.87 -23.17 -14.82
C LEU A 84 8.81 -21.64 -14.90
N GLU A 85 9.49 -21.04 -15.87
CA GLU A 85 9.58 -19.57 -16.01
C GLU A 85 8.38 -18.93 -16.74
N VAL A 86 7.87 -19.58 -17.78
CA VAL A 86 6.81 -19.03 -18.65
C VAL A 86 5.80 -20.08 -19.06
N SER A 87 4.53 -19.71 -19.00
CA SER A 87 3.41 -20.57 -19.37
C SER A 87 2.17 -19.74 -19.70
N PRO A 88 1.36 -20.13 -20.70
CA PRO A 88 0.05 -19.49 -20.93
C PRO A 88 -0.95 -19.78 -19.81
N ASP A 89 -0.64 -20.71 -18.90
CA ASP A 89 -1.49 -21.12 -17.79
C ASP A 89 -1.24 -20.29 -16.51
N PHE A 90 -0.42 -19.24 -16.57
CA PHE A 90 -0.28 -18.29 -15.46
C PHE A 90 -1.48 -17.33 -15.36
N PRO A 91 -1.70 -16.67 -14.21
CA PRO A 91 -2.78 -15.70 -14.05
C PRO A 91 -2.68 -14.57 -15.08
N SER A 92 -3.83 -14.11 -15.58
CA SER A 92 -3.92 -13.04 -16.57
C SER A 92 -4.51 -11.77 -15.97
N ALA A 93 -3.93 -10.63 -16.32
CA ALA A 93 -4.48 -9.33 -15.97
C ALA A 93 -5.75 -9.03 -16.78
N ASP A 94 -6.72 -8.38 -16.16
CA ASP A 94 -7.92 -7.92 -16.85
C ASP A 94 -7.64 -6.73 -17.79
N ALA A 95 -8.69 -6.20 -18.45
CA ALA A 95 -8.56 -5.08 -19.36
C ALA A 95 -8.12 -3.76 -18.69
N ALA A 96 -8.15 -3.68 -17.36
CA ALA A 96 -7.65 -2.56 -16.57
C ALA A 96 -6.24 -2.83 -16.02
N GLY A 97 -5.61 -3.96 -16.35
CA GLY A 97 -4.28 -4.31 -15.84
C GLY A 97 -4.30 -4.78 -14.38
N ARG A 98 -5.40 -5.43 -13.96
CA ARG A 98 -5.57 -5.94 -12.59
C ARG A 98 -5.55 -7.45 -12.55
N ILE A 99 -4.92 -8.01 -11.52
CA ILE A 99 -5.03 -9.43 -11.16
C ILE A 99 -5.68 -9.52 -9.79
N ARG A 100 -6.69 -10.39 -9.70
CA ARG A 100 -7.16 -10.96 -8.44
C ARG A 100 -7.07 -12.47 -8.58
N PHE A 101 -6.20 -13.08 -7.80
CA PHE A 101 -5.83 -14.47 -7.96
C PHE A 101 -5.85 -15.17 -6.61
N THR A 102 -6.69 -16.20 -6.50
CA THR A 102 -6.72 -17.12 -5.36
C THR A 102 -6.62 -18.52 -5.92
N GLN A 103 -5.61 -19.26 -5.48
CA GLN A 103 -5.42 -20.64 -5.90
C GLN A 103 -4.86 -21.49 -4.77
N THR A 104 -5.32 -22.73 -4.71
CA THR A 104 -4.82 -23.75 -3.79
C THR A 104 -4.21 -24.91 -4.57
N TYR A 105 -2.98 -25.23 -4.22
CA TYR A 105 -2.15 -26.27 -4.80
C TYR A 105 -2.04 -27.42 -3.80
N GLN A 106 -2.34 -28.63 -4.24
CA GLN A 106 -2.14 -29.84 -3.46
C GLN A 106 -0.84 -30.50 -3.91
N LEU A 107 0.19 -30.42 -3.06
CA LEU A 107 1.51 -30.94 -3.36
C LEU A 107 1.57 -32.46 -3.09
N ASP A 108 1.66 -33.26 -4.15
CA ASP A 108 1.80 -34.71 -4.05
C ASP A 108 3.26 -35.10 -3.78
N THR A 109 3.57 -35.46 -2.53
CA THR A 109 4.92 -35.90 -2.13
C THR A 109 5.44 -37.16 -2.85
N ALA A 110 4.59 -37.88 -3.60
CA ALA A 110 5.04 -38.97 -4.47
C ALA A 110 5.71 -38.46 -5.75
N GLU A 111 5.35 -37.25 -6.20
CA GLU A 111 5.96 -36.59 -7.35
C GLU A 111 7.20 -35.81 -6.92
N ALA A 112 8.29 -35.98 -7.66
CA ALA A 112 9.59 -35.43 -7.26
C ALA A 112 9.59 -33.89 -7.23
N ASP A 113 8.81 -33.27 -8.11
CA ASP A 113 8.69 -31.82 -8.26
C ASP A 113 8.00 -31.20 -7.03
N ASP A 114 6.77 -31.64 -6.75
CA ASP A 114 5.98 -31.26 -5.58
C ASP A 114 6.71 -31.55 -4.25
N ALA A 115 7.41 -32.69 -4.16
CA ALA A 115 8.24 -33.01 -3.00
C ALA A 115 9.39 -32.01 -2.83
N GLY A 116 9.99 -31.55 -3.93
CA GLY A 116 11.03 -30.50 -3.94
C GLY A 116 10.48 -29.16 -3.47
N ILE A 117 9.35 -28.72 -4.03
CA ILE A 117 8.64 -27.50 -3.64
C ILE A 117 8.32 -27.53 -2.14
N LEU A 118 7.65 -28.60 -1.69
CA LEU A 118 7.26 -28.75 -0.29
C LEU A 118 8.46 -28.71 0.64
N ALA A 119 9.54 -29.42 0.31
CA ALA A 119 10.75 -29.43 1.13
C ALA A 119 11.34 -28.02 1.29
N ARG A 120 11.34 -27.21 0.22
CA ARG A 120 11.91 -25.86 0.21
C ARG A 120 11.05 -24.86 0.97
N LEU A 121 9.73 -24.87 0.73
CA LEU A 121 8.79 -23.96 1.38
C LEU A 121 8.56 -24.31 2.86
N SER A 122 8.53 -25.60 3.22
CA SER A 122 8.39 -26.02 4.62
C SER A 122 9.66 -25.77 5.45
N ALA A 123 10.83 -25.80 4.83
CA ALA A 123 12.09 -25.43 5.50
C ALA A 123 12.10 -23.94 5.86
N ARG A 124 11.66 -23.08 4.93
CA ARG A 124 11.49 -21.64 5.15
C ARG A 124 10.56 -21.04 4.11
N LEU A 125 9.40 -20.55 4.55
CA LEU A 125 8.51 -19.70 3.77
C LEU A 125 8.75 -18.21 4.04
N ASP A 126 9.11 -17.88 5.29
CA ASP A 126 9.47 -16.53 5.71
C ASP A 126 10.69 -16.00 4.94
N GLY A 127 10.61 -14.77 4.45
CA GLY A 127 11.64 -14.11 3.67
C GLY A 127 11.67 -14.46 2.18
N ARG A 128 10.93 -15.48 1.71
CA ARG A 128 10.89 -15.83 0.27
C ARG A 128 10.26 -14.71 -0.55
N VAL A 129 10.61 -14.64 -1.83
CA VAL A 129 10.09 -13.59 -2.73
C VAL A 129 8.95 -14.14 -3.57
N LEU A 130 7.83 -13.44 -3.58
CA LEU A 130 6.72 -13.64 -4.49
C LEU A 130 6.86 -12.62 -5.62
N GLU A 131 7.03 -13.08 -6.85
CA GLU A 131 7.35 -12.23 -8.00
C GLU A 131 6.34 -12.40 -9.13
N PHE A 132 5.93 -11.27 -9.72
CA PHE A 132 5.28 -11.24 -11.02
C PHE A 132 6.28 -10.84 -12.09
N HIS A 133 6.17 -11.52 -13.24
CA HIS A 133 6.85 -11.14 -14.47
C HIS A 133 5.84 -10.67 -15.52
N GLY A 134 6.34 -10.13 -16.63
CA GLY A 134 5.53 -9.69 -17.74
C GLY A 134 5.52 -8.18 -17.88
N LEU A 135 6.55 -7.64 -18.51
CA LEU A 135 6.70 -6.20 -18.76
C LEU A 135 6.52 -5.90 -20.25
N ASP A 136 5.81 -4.83 -20.59
CA ASP A 136 5.73 -4.33 -21.96
C ASP A 136 6.83 -3.29 -22.18
N LEU A 137 7.87 -3.64 -22.96
CA LEU A 137 9.07 -2.83 -23.10
C LEU A 137 8.96 -1.82 -24.25
N PRO A 138 9.48 -0.58 -24.09
CA PRO A 138 9.61 0.35 -25.20
C PRO A 138 10.71 -0.11 -26.17
N ALA A 139 10.62 0.34 -27.42
CA ALA A 139 11.66 0.06 -28.41
C ALA A 139 12.98 0.74 -28.01
N GLY A 140 14.06 -0.04 -27.94
CA GLY A 140 15.40 0.46 -27.60
C GLY A 140 15.82 0.32 -26.14
N ALA A 141 14.93 -0.06 -25.21
CA ALA A 141 15.32 -0.39 -23.83
C ALA A 141 16.29 -1.59 -23.83
N GLY A 142 17.42 -1.47 -23.13
CA GLY A 142 18.50 -2.48 -23.15
C GLY A 142 19.18 -2.68 -24.50
N ALA A 143 19.17 -1.68 -25.39
CA ALA A 143 19.78 -1.86 -26.72
C ALA A 143 21.31 -2.09 -26.63
N GLY A 144 21.73 -3.35 -26.80
CA GLY A 144 23.13 -3.74 -26.79
C GLY A 144 23.55 -4.56 -25.57
N THR A 145 22.65 -4.78 -24.62
CA THR A 145 22.82 -5.69 -23.48
C THR A 145 22.34 -7.11 -23.82
N PRO A 146 22.82 -8.14 -23.09
CA PRO A 146 22.36 -9.52 -23.22
C PRO A 146 20.90 -9.73 -22.75
N ASN A 147 20.49 -10.98 -22.49
CA ASN A 147 19.28 -11.33 -21.74
C ASN A 147 17.91 -10.86 -22.30
N GLU A 148 16.93 -10.65 -21.41
CA GLU A 148 15.51 -10.45 -21.66
C GLU A 148 15.16 -9.05 -22.20
N VAL A 149 15.93 -8.02 -21.84
CA VAL A 149 15.80 -6.62 -22.22
C VAL A 149 16.97 -6.28 -23.13
N ASN A 150 16.76 -6.31 -24.45
CA ASN A 150 17.87 -6.28 -25.42
C ASN A 150 17.62 -5.34 -26.62
N GLY A 151 16.76 -4.35 -26.44
CA GLY A 151 16.32 -3.37 -27.45
C GLY A 151 15.01 -3.73 -28.15
N ALA A 152 14.50 -4.95 -27.97
CA ALA A 152 13.24 -5.38 -28.54
C ALA A 152 12.04 -4.73 -27.83
N ALA A 153 11.10 -4.21 -28.62
CA ALA A 153 9.85 -3.66 -28.08
C ALA A 153 8.79 -4.75 -27.86
N GLY A 154 7.89 -4.50 -26.92
CA GLY A 154 6.68 -5.29 -26.70
C GLY A 154 6.72 -6.11 -25.42
N TYR A 155 5.68 -6.91 -25.24
CA TYR A 155 5.48 -7.71 -24.04
C TYR A 155 6.47 -8.88 -23.94
N ASN A 156 7.24 -8.90 -22.85
CA ASN A 156 8.10 -10.01 -22.49
C ASN A 156 7.63 -10.63 -21.16
N PRO A 157 7.13 -11.89 -21.17
CA PRO A 157 6.63 -12.57 -19.97
C PRO A 157 7.72 -12.95 -18.95
N GLN A 158 9.01 -12.84 -19.31
CA GLN A 158 10.12 -13.21 -18.43
C GLN A 158 10.63 -12.04 -17.57
N VAL A 159 10.42 -10.80 -18.01
CA VAL A 159 10.96 -9.62 -17.31
C VAL A 159 10.19 -9.39 -16.02
N PRO A 160 10.86 -9.32 -14.85
CA PRO A 160 10.22 -8.97 -13.59
C PRO A 160 9.46 -7.65 -13.68
N VAL A 161 8.25 -7.58 -13.10
CA VAL A 161 7.44 -6.36 -13.06
C VAL A 161 7.05 -5.95 -11.64
N ALA A 162 7.08 -6.88 -10.69
CA ALA A 162 6.90 -6.58 -9.27
C ALA A 162 7.35 -7.72 -8.36
N GLN A 163 7.80 -7.35 -7.17
CA GLN A 163 8.19 -8.29 -6.15
C GLN A 163 7.58 -7.94 -4.79
N GLY A 164 7.25 -8.96 -4.01
CA GLY A 164 6.91 -8.83 -2.60
C GLY A 164 7.70 -9.85 -1.78
N GLN A 165 8.24 -9.41 -0.64
CA GLN A 165 8.90 -10.32 0.29
C GLN A 165 7.86 -10.86 1.27
N LEU A 166 7.80 -12.18 1.40
CA LEU A 166 6.94 -12.83 2.38
C LEU A 166 7.52 -12.60 3.76
N ILE A 167 6.73 -12.03 4.66
CA ILE A 167 7.12 -11.78 6.03
C ILE A 167 6.06 -12.39 6.94
N VAL A 168 6.48 -13.20 7.90
CA VAL A 168 5.59 -13.66 8.96
C VAL A 168 5.36 -12.49 9.92
N LEU A 169 4.09 -12.21 10.23
CA LEU A 169 3.69 -11.15 11.16
C LEU A 169 3.01 -11.77 12.40
N PRO A 170 3.77 -12.31 13.38
CA PRO A 170 3.20 -13.05 14.51
C PRO A 170 2.31 -12.18 15.40
N GLU A 171 2.66 -10.90 15.54
CA GLU A 171 1.93 -9.92 16.36
C GLU A 171 0.58 -9.54 15.72
N LEU A 172 0.50 -9.59 14.38
CA LEU A 172 -0.74 -9.38 13.63
C LEU A 172 -1.57 -10.66 13.47
N GLN A 173 -1.01 -11.86 13.64
CA GLN A 173 -1.79 -13.12 13.53
C GLN A 173 -2.97 -13.18 14.51
N GLY A 174 -2.81 -12.62 15.72
CA GLY A 174 -3.90 -12.49 16.68
C GLY A 174 -4.95 -11.45 16.28
N GLN A 175 -4.52 -10.37 15.60
CA GLN A 175 -5.38 -9.28 15.13
C GLN A 175 -6.11 -9.63 13.82
N LEU A 176 -5.54 -10.50 12.99
CA LEU A 176 -6.11 -11.04 11.76
C LEU A 176 -6.93 -12.32 11.99
N ALA A 177 -7.15 -12.72 13.24
CA ALA A 177 -7.90 -13.94 13.58
C ALA A 177 -9.35 -13.86 13.06
N GLY A 178 -9.65 -14.67 12.03
CA GLY A 178 -10.96 -14.70 11.37
C GLY A 178 -11.07 -13.82 10.12
N VAL A 179 -10.01 -13.09 9.75
CA VAL A 179 -9.86 -12.51 8.42
C VAL A 179 -9.41 -13.63 7.48
N THR A 180 -10.25 -13.97 6.49
CA THR A 180 -9.87 -14.97 5.49
C THR A 180 -8.89 -14.36 4.48
N PRO A 181 -7.99 -15.14 3.86
CA PRO A 181 -7.14 -14.64 2.79
C PRO A 181 -7.91 -13.95 1.65
N ASP A 182 -9.07 -14.52 1.26
CA ASP A 182 -10.01 -13.89 0.32
C ASP A 182 -10.38 -12.45 0.71
N LEU A 183 -10.63 -12.23 2.01
CA LEU A 183 -11.04 -10.95 2.54
C LEU A 183 -9.89 -9.93 2.54
N LEU A 184 -8.65 -10.37 2.79
CA LEU A 184 -7.45 -9.54 2.64
C LEU A 184 -7.22 -9.13 1.18
N VAL A 185 -7.42 -10.06 0.25
CA VAL A 185 -7.30 -9.78 -1.18
C VAL A 185 -8.43 -8.87 -1.68
N ASP A 186 -9.65 -9.01 -1.16
CA ASP A 186 -10.75 -8.06 -1.38
C ASP A 186 -10.38 -6.64 -0.95
N PHE A 187 -9.80 -6.51 0.25
CA PHE A 187 -9.31 -5.24 0.76
C PHE A 187 -8.22 -4.65 -0.12
N ALA A 188 -7.18 -5.43 -0.43
CA ALA A 188 -6.08 -4.96 -1.25
C ALA A 188 -6.58 -4.53 -2.63
N ALA A 189 -7.45 -5.32 -3.27
CA ALA A 189 -8.04 -4.97 -4.56
C ALA A 189 -8.86 -3.67 -4.49
N THR A 190 -9.56 -3.44 -3.38
CA THR A 190 -10.35 -2.23 -3.13
C THR A 190 -9.46 -1.02 -2.91
N ALA A 191 -8.44 -1.12 -2.06
CA ALA A 191 -7.48 -0.04 -1.79
C ALA A 191 -6.70 0.33 -3.07
N LEU A 192 -6.21 -0.69 -3.79
CA LEU A 192 -5.53 -0.50 -5.07
C LEU A 192 -6.43 0.14 -6.14
N ALA A 193 -7.74 -0.13 -6.12
CA ALA A 193 -8.71 0.52 -7.00
C ALA A 193 -8.86 2.03 -6.72
N GLN A 194 -8.67 2.49 -5.48
CA GLN A 194 -8.69 3.92 -5.15
C GLN A 194 -7.45 4.66 -5.68
N LEU A 195 -6.32 3.96 -5.84
CA LEU A 195 -5.10 4.51 -6.45
C LEU A 195 -5.15 4.53 -7.98
N GLN A 196 -6.06 3.78 -8.62
CA GLN A 196 -6.14 3.68 -10.08
C GLN A 196 -6.27 5.02 -10.81
N PRO A 197 -7.11 5.97 -10.38
CA PRO A 197 -7.19 7.28 -11.02
C PRO A 197 -5.85 8.03 -11.02
N TYR A 198 -5.02 7.76 -10.03
CA TYR A 198 -3.74 8.43 -9.80
C TYR A 198 -2.54 7.63 -10.30
N SER A 199 -2.75 6.48 -10.94
CA SER A 199 -1.66 5.64 -11.45
C SER A 199 -1.59 5.77 -12.97
N LEU A 200 -0.39 5.97 -13.51
CA LEU A 200 -0.19 5.88 -14.94
C LEU A 200 -0.46 4.45 -15.43
N ASN A 201 -1.13 4.32 -16.58
CA ASN A 201 -1.24 3.04 -17.25
C ASN A 201 0.14 2.61 -17.81
N PRO A 202 0.28 1.35 -18.23
CA PRO A 202 1.55 0.83 -18.76
C PRO A 202 2.06 1.50 -20.05
N LEU A 203 1.32 2.43 -20.64
CA LEU A 203 1.78 3.28 -21.76
C LEU A 203 2.28 4.65 -21.28
N GLY A 204 2.41 4.88 -19.97
CA GLY A 204 2.81 6.16 -19.40
C GLY A 204 1.73 7.23 -19.48
N THR A 205 0.46 6.82 -19.65
CA THR A 205 -0.68 7.74 -19.73
C THR A 205 -1.66 7.45 -18.61
N GLY A 206 -2.13 8.45 -17.89
CA GLY A 206 -3.17 8.25 -16.87
C GLY A 206 -4.55 8.50 -17.47
N PRO A 207 -5.63 7.90 -16.93
CA PRO A 207 -6.89 8.64 -16.94
C PRO A 207 -6.63 10.00 -16.29
N ALA A 208 -7.30 11.07 -16.75
CA ALA A 208 -7.40 12.25 -15.90
C ALA A 208 -8.16 11.79 -14.65
N ALA A 209 -7.46 11.58 -13.52
CA ALA A 209 -8.15 11.43 -12.25
C ALA A 209 -9.18 12.57 -12.19
N PRO A 210 -10.47 12.27 -11.99
CA PRO A 210 -11.46 13.31 -11.94
C PRO A 210 -10.99 14.30 -10.88
N GLU A 211 -10.87 15.56 -11.27
CA GLU A 211 -10.56 16.65 -10.34
C GLU A 211 -11.52 16.46 -9.15
N PRO A 212 -11.00 16.23 -7.92
CA PRO A 212 -11.86 16.06 -6.78
C PRO A 212 -12.80 17.26 -6.73
N ALA A 213 -14.09 17.01 -6.50
CA ALA A 213 -15.07 18.09 -6.50
C ALA A 213 -14.54 19.25 -5.62
N PRO A 214 -14.50 20.49 -6.12
CA PRO A 214 -14.00 21.61 -5.33
C PRO A 214 -14.71 21.62 -3.98
N ARG A 215 -13.95 21.85 -2.91
CA ARG A 215 -14.48 21.78 -1.55
C ARG A 215 -15.68 22.73 -1.44
N LEU A 216 -16.88 22.17 -1.24
CA LEU A 216 -18.13 22.93 -1.26
C LEU A 216 -18.48 23.61 0.07
N ASP A 217 -17.75 23.34 1.17
CA ASP A 217 -18.10 23.82 2.52
C ASP A 217 -16.91 24.40 3.33
N ALA A 218 -17.26 25.17 4.38
CA ALA A 218 -16.45 25.97 5.33
C ALA A 218 -15.14 25.33 5.87
N PRO A 219 -14.20 26.12 6.46
CA PRO A 219 -12.88 25.65 6.88
C PRO A 219 -13.00 24.41 7.74
N ALA A 220 -12.37 23.32 7.32
CA ALA A 220 -12.46 22.04 8.02
C ALA A 220 -11.10 21.34 8.07
N ALA A 221 -10.82 20.75 9.22
CA ALA A 221 -9.70 19.84 9.37
C ALA A 221 -9.93 18.58 8.53
N GLY A 222 -8.89 18.07 7.88
CA GLY A 222 -8.93 16.82 7.11
C GLY A 222 -7.70 15.98 7.40
N THR A 223 -7.88 14.66 7.49
CA THR A 223 -6.77 13.70 7.60
C THR A 223 -6.65 12.94 6.29
N PHE A 224 -5.42 12.71 5.85
CA PHE A 224 -5.09 12.08 4.59
C PHE A 224 -4.04 11.00 4.84
N PHE A 225 -4.10 9.91 4.09
CA PHE A 225 -3.15 8.81 4.15
C PHE A 225 -2.55 8.56 2.77
N SER A 226 -1.27 8.26 2.75
CA SER A 226 -0.50 7.88 1.58
C SER A 226 0.27 6.61 1.89
N LEU A 227 0.13 5.59 1.04
CA LEU A 227 1.00 4.42 1.03
C LEU A 227 2.16 4.70 0.07
N LEU A 228 3.39 4.67 0.58
CA LEU A 228 4.59 4.92 -0.21
C LEU A 228 5.08 3.61 -0.85
N GLN A 229 5.30 3.66 -2.15
CA GLN A 229 5.71 2.52 -2.97
C GLN A 229 7.09 2.78 -3.56
N PRO A 230 7.91 1.74 -3.77
CA PRO A 230 9.25 1.93 -4.29
C PRO A 230 9.23 2.54 -5.70
N SER A 231 10.20 3.41 -5.98
CA SER A 231 10.53 3.89 -7.32
C SER A 231 12.00 3.66 -7.61
N ASN A 232 12.37 3.65 -8.90
CA ASN A 232 13.77 3.56 -9.34
C ASN A 232 14.54 2.40 -8.69
N GLY A 233 13.86 1.25 -8.55
CA GLY A 233 14.45 0.04 -7.95
C GLY A 233 14.95 0.24 -6.51
N SER A 234 14.41 1.19 -5.74
CA SER A 234 14.94 1.51 -4.41
C SER A 234 14.64 0.44 -3.34
N GLY A 235 13.54 -0.30 -3.50
CA GLY A 235 12.97 -1.16 -2.45
C GLY A 235 12.36 -0.40 -1.26
N VAL A 236 12.30 0.94 -1.29
CA VAL A 236 11.80 1.76 -0.18
C VAL A 236 10.28 1.64 -0.06
N LEU A 237 9.82 1.36 1.14
CA LEU A 237 8.41 1.24 1.51
C LEU A 237 8.10 2.12 2.70
N GLY A 238 6.88 2.62 2.79
CA GLY A 238 6.48 3.46 3.93
C GLY A 238 5.04 3.95 3.85
N TYR A 239 4.71 4.89 4.71
CA TYR A 239 3.45 5.62 4.65
C TYR A 239 3.61 7.04 5.16
N ALA A 240 2.66 7.90 4.78
CA ALA A 240 2.52 9.23 5.35
C ALA A 240 1.06 9.48 5.76
N VAL A 241 0.86 10.06 6.94
CA VAL A 241 -0.40 10.63 7.39
C VAL A 241 -0.24 12.13 7.45
N ALA A 242 -1.12 12.86 6.77
CA ALA A 242 -1.14 14.31 6.82
C ALA A 242 -2.46 14.82 7.39
N THR A 243 -2.41 15.67 8.41
CA THR A 243 -3.57 16.37 8.97
C THR A 243 -3.47 17.85 8.63
N PHE A 244 -4.40 18.34 7.82
CA PHE A 244 -4.49 19.76 7.48
C PHE A 244 -5.59 20.43 8.32
N ASP A 245 -5.21 21.41 9.14
CA ASP A 245 -6.15 22.30 9.85
C ASP A 245 -6.07 23.70 9.23
N GLU A 246 -7.05 24.01 8.40
CA GLU A 246 -7.13 25.26 7.67
C GLU A 246 -7.32 26.48 8.58
N ALA A 247 -8.05 26.31 9.68
CA ALA A 247 -8.38 27.39 10.62
C ALA A 247 -7.16 27.75 11.47
N ALA A 248 -6.40 26.74 11.91
CA ALA A 248 -5.12 26.92 12.59
C ALA A 248 -3.99 27.31 11.61
N GLY A 249 -4.15 27.06 10.32
CA GLY A 249 -3.09 27.25 9.32
C GLY A 249 -1.93 26.31 9.58
N THR A 250 -2.23 25.04 9.87
CA THR A 250 -1.23 24.02 10.18
C THR A 250 -1.37 22.78 9.30
N VAL A 251 -0.25 22.20 8.93
CA VAL A 251 -0.18 20.83 8.40
C VAL A 251 0.66 20.02 9.37
N ARG A 252 0.11 18.93 9.91
CA ARG A 252 0.88 17.91 10.61
C ARG A 252 1.16 16.77 9.65
N VAL A 253 2.41 16.32 9.56
CA VAL A 253 2.81 15.15 8.79
C VAL A 253 3.51 14.17 9.71
N ASP A 254 3.05 12.93 9.63
CA ASP A 254 3.67 11.77 10.25
C ASP A 254 4.09 10.82 9.11
N LEU A 255 5.39 10.56 8.98
CA LEU A 255 5.99 9.84 7.87
C LEU A 255 6.94 8.77 8.42
N GLU A 256 6.68 7.53 8.04
CA GLU A 256 7.53 6.37 8.34
C GLU A 256 7.96 5.72 7.03
N ALA A 257 9.25 5.41 6.88
CA ALA A 257 9.74 4.64 5.75
C ALA A 257 10.97 3.80 6.11
N THR A 258 11.17 2.70 5.37
CA THR A 258 12.27 1.76 5.54
C THR A 258 12.87 1.38 4.18
N GLY A 259 14.11 0.88 4.19
CA GLY A 259 14.84 0.50 2.98
C GLY A 259 15.65 1.66 2.38
N LEU A 260 15.76 2.77 3.08
CA LEU A 260 16.50 3.97 2.66
C LEU A 260 18.01 3.76 2.82
N THR A 261 18.81 4.53 2.08
CA THR A 261 20.27 4.56 2.22
C THR A 261 20.65 4.93 3.68
N PRO A 262 21.32 4.05 4.45
CA PRO A 262 21.54 4.31 5.88
C PRO A 262 22.46 5.50 6.14
N GLY A 263 22.15 6.29 7.18
CA GLY A 263 23.04 7.33 7.71
C GLY A 263 23.14 8.61 6.86
N VAL A 264 22.27 8.78 5.85
CA VAL A 264 22.21 10.00 5.04
C VAL A 264 20.82 10.63 5.11
N GLU A 265 20.76 11.91 4.74
CA GLU A 265 19.54 12.70 4.72
C GLU A 265 18.72 12.37 3.47
N HIS A 266 17.41 12.19 3.64
CA HIS A 266 16.47 11.92 2.55
C HIS A 266 15.49 13.08 2.40
N ALA A 267 15.61 13.82 1.30
CA ALA A 267 14.66 14.87 0.98
C ALA A 267 13.27 14.26 0.80
N SER A 268 12.26 14.90 1.36
CA SER A 268 10.88 14.43 1.29
C SER A 268 9.91 15.59 1.16
N HIS A 269 8.86 15.41 0.38
CA HIS A 269 8.05 16.52 -0.11
C HIS A 269 6.58 16.12 -0.26
N ILE A 270 5.71 17.12 -0.15
CA ILE A 270 4.38 17.09 -0.78
C ILE A 270 4.48 17.85 -2.11
N HIS A 271 4.07 17.20 -3.20
CA HIS A 271 4.04 17.76 -4.55
C HIS A 271 2.62 18.09 -4.99
N GLY A 272 2.50 19.02 -5.96
CA GLY A 272 1.23 19.27 -6.61
C GLY A 272 1.25 20.41 -7.63
N PHE A 273 0.34 20.32 -8.60
CA PHE A 273 0.20 21.34 -9.63
C PHE A 273 -0.61 22.55 -9.15
N PRO A 274 -0.26 23.76 -9.62
CA PRO A 274 -0.99 24.99 -9.32
C PRO A 274 -2.28 25.16 -10.16
N ASP A 275 -2.55 24.25 -11.10
CA ASP A 275 -3.80 24.21 -11.88
C ASP A 275 -4.78 23.16 -11.32
N ASP A 276 -4.59 22.78 -10.07
CA ASP A 276 -5.40 21.83 -9.29
C ASP A 276 -5.49 20.39 -9.81
N ARG A 277 -4.93 20.08 -10.98
CA ARG A 277 -4.90 18.72 -11.48
C ARG A 277 -4.12 17.81 -10.50
N PRO A 278 -4.58 16.57 -10.27
CA PRO A 278 -3.91 15.64 -9.36
C PRO A 278 -2.52 15.23 -9.85
N SER A 279 -1.63 14.96 -8.90
CA SER A 279 -0.37 14.27 -9.18
C SER A 279 -0.67 12.81 -9.54
N LEU A 280 0.19 12.20 -10.34
CA LEU A 280 0.10 10.79 -10.71
C LEU A 280 1.37 10.07 -10.29
N LEU A 281 1.23 8.84 -9.81
CA LEU A 281 2.35 7.95 -9.52
C LEU A 281 3.12 7.69 -10.82
N PRO A 282 4.42 8.03 -10.87
CA PRO A 282 5.24 7.80 -12.04
C PRO A 282 5.46 6.30 -12.27
N ASN A 283 5.76 5.92 -13.51
CA ASN A 283 6.20 4.57 -13.84
C ASN A 283 7.32 4.62 -14.89
N TYR A 284 7.97 3.49 -15.10
CA TYR A 284 9.13 3.32 -16.00
C TYR A 284 8.92 3.82 -17.44
N ARG A 285 7.69 4.12 -17.89
CA ARG A 285 7.45 4.70 -19.23
C ARG A 285 7.81 6.18 -19.33
N LEU A 286 8.06 6.83 -18.19
CA LEU A 286 8.50 8.22 -18.17
C LEU A 286 10.00 8.37 -18.41
N ASP A 287 10.78 7.31 -18.19
CA ASP A 287 12.19 7.24 -18.55
C ASP A 287 12.34 7.43 -20.07
N ARG A 288 12.85 8.60 -20.45
CA ARG A 288 12.91 9.08 -21.83
C ARG A 288 14.23 8.77 -22.49
N ASP A 289 15.32 8.77 -21.74
CA ASP A 289 16.65 8.44 -22.26
C ASP A 289 17.04 6.98 -22.04
N LEU A 290 16.15 6.19 -21.43
CA LEU A 290 16.19 4.73 -21.32
C LEU A 290 17.38 4.24 -20.50
N ASP A 291 17.66 4.90 -19.38
CA ASP A 291 18.66 4.47 -18.42
C ASP A 291 18.11 3.69 -17.21
N GLY A 292 16.80 3.44 -17.18
CA GLY A 292 16.13 2.69 -16.11
C GLY A 292 15.65 3.54 -14.95
N PHE A 293 15.97 4.83 -14.93
CA PHE A 293 15.59 5.72 -13.87
C PHE A 293 14.54 6.70 -14.37
N VAL A 294 13.50 6.92 -13.58
CA VAL A 294 12.59 8.05 -13.77
C VAL A 294 13.09 9.17 -12.89
N GLU A 295 13.75 10.13 -13.52
CA GLU A 295 14.37 11.25 -12.87
C GLU A 295 13.39 12.42 -12.65
N ASP A 296 13.79 13.41 -11.86
CA ASP A 296 12.96 14.59 -11.59
C ASP A 296 12.46 15.27 -12.89
N PRO A 297 13.31 15.55 -13.91
CA PRO A 297 12.86 16.19 -15.16
C PRO A 297 11.83 15.37 -15.95
N GLU A 298 11.82 14.06 -15.75
CA GLU A 298 10.99 13.11 -16.46
C GLU A 298 9.67 12.84 -15.75
N GLY A 299 9.72 12.78 -14.42
CA GLY A 299 8.58 12.61 -13.52
C GLY A 299 7.79 13.90 -13.30
N GLU A 300 8.45 15.07 -13.25
CA GLU A 300 7.82 16.38 -12.95
C GLU A 300 6.53 16.66 -13.76
N PRO A 301 6.41 16.32 -15.06
CA PRO A 301 5.19 16.53 -15.82
C PRO A 301 3.93 15.85 -15.25
N VAL A 302 4.09 14.80 -14.43
CA VAL A 302 2.98 14.08 -13.79
C VAL A 302 2.98 14.16 -12.25
N VAL A 303 4.16 14.31 -11.63
CA VAL A 303 4.35 14.43 -10.18
C VAL A 303 4.03 15.84 -9.69
N ALA A 304 4.39 16.85 -10.51
CA ALA A 304 4.40 18.28 -10.22
C ALA A 304 5.61 18.78 -9.41
N PRO A 305 5.82 20.11 -9.35
CA PRO A 305 6.83 20.70 -8.48
C PRO A 305 6.54 20.49 -6.98
N VAL A 306 7.57 20.67 -6.17
CA VAL A 306 7.49 20.68 -4.70
C VAL A 306 6.56 21.80 -4.24
N LEU A 307 5.57 21.47 -3.41
CA LEU A 307 4.72 22.44 -2.71
C LEU A 307 5.21 22.68 -1.27
N LEU A 308 5.51 21.61 -0.54
CA LEU A 308 5.96 21.67 0.85
C LEU A 308 7.08 20.68 1.10
N ALA A 309 8.23 21.18 1.54
CA ALA A 309 9.33 20.36 2.07
C ALA A 309 9.01 19.84 3.46
N LEU A 310 9.17 18.53 3.64
CA LEU A 310 8.92 17.81 4.89
C LEU A 310 10.18 17.83 5.76
N THR A 311 10.51 19.02 6.28
CA THR A 311 11.68 19.23 7.13
C THR A 311 11.43 18.78 8.57
N GLU A 312 12.45 18.26 9.26
CA GLU A 312 12.38 17.90 10.69
C GLU A 312 12.24 19.13 11.59
N ASP A 313 12.82 20.26 11.21
CA ASP A 313 12.80 21.49 12.02
C ASP A 313 11.53 22.34 11.81
N GLY A 314 10.65 21.93 10.88
CA GLY A 314 9.38 22.60 10.62
C GLY A 314 9.51 23.83 9.73
N THR A 315 10.68 24.02 9.10
CA THR A 315 10.88 25.05 8.08
C THR A 315 9.90 24.84 6.93
N ILE A 316 9.07 25.86 6.69
CA ILE A 316 8.13 25.89 5.56
C ILE A 316 8.86 26.46 4.34
N SER A 317 9.03 25.63 3.33
CA SER A 317 9.72 25.94 2.08
C SER A 317 9.21 25.03 0.98
N ASN A 318 9.41 25.44 -0.27
CA ASN A 318 9.23 24.60 -1.46
C ASN A 318 10.58 24.27 -2.14
N ALA A 319 11.69 24.46 -1.44
CA ALA A 319 13.01 24.09 -1.94
C ALA A 319 13.17 22.55 -1.94
N PRO A 320 13.73 21.95 -3.01
CA PRO A 320 13.83 20.50 -3.14
C PRO A 320 14.96 19.88 -2.31
N VAL A 321 16.00 20.65 -1.96
CA VAL A 321 17.16 20.17 -1.18
C VAL A 321 17.78 21.30 -0.35
N GLY A 322 18.71 20.93 0.54
CA GLY A 322 19.50 21.88 1.34
C GLY A 322 18.76 22.44 2.54
N LEU A 323 17.76 21.71 3.02
CA LEU A 323 17.01 21.99 4.25
C LEU A 323 17.32 20.89 5.28
N ASN A 324 16.73 20.97 6.47
CA ASN A 324 16.89 19.94 7.50
C ASN A 324 15.86 18.81 7.29
N PHE A 325 16.15 17.88 6.38
CA PHE A 325 15.27 16.72 6.13
C PHE A 325 15.59 15.54 7.06
N PRO A 326 14.70 14.54 7.17
CA PRO A 326 14.95 13.35 7.98
C PRO A 326 16.19 12.57 7.55
N GLN A 327 17.00 12.17 8.53
CA GLN A 327 18.15 11.30 8.31
C GLN A 327 17.78 9.84 8.58
N ALA A 328 18.06 8.95 7.64
CA ALA A 328 17.84 7.52 7.83
C ALA A 328 18.79 6.96 8.89
N ASP A 329 18.27 6.13 9.79
CA ASP A 329 19.05 5.44 10.81
C ASP A 329 19.97 4.36 10.21
N ALA A 330 20.71 3.65 11.07
CA ALA A 330 21.61 2.59 10.63
C ALA A 330 20.89 1.37 10.00
N ALA A 331 19.58 1.24 10.21
CA ALA A 331 18.73 0.23 9.60
C ALA A 331 18.01 0.74 8.34
N GLY A 332 18.30 1.97 7.88
CA GLY A 332 17.67 2.56 6.71
C GLY A 332 16.23 3.00 6.96
N ARG A 333 15.91 3.42 8.19
CA ARG A 333 14.56 3.87 8.57
C ARG A 333 14.53 5.36 8.84
N ILE A 334 13.45 6.02 8.45
CA ILE A 334 13.11 7.38 8.90
C ILE A 334 11.78 7.36 9.64
N SER A 335 11.69 8.21 10.66
CA SER A 335 10.47 8.54 11.39
C SER A 335 10.41 10.06 11.52
N LEU A 336 9.42 10.68 10.91
CA LEU A 336 9.16 12.11 10.99
C LEU A 336 7.78 12.30 11.59
N SER A 337 7.70 13.08 12.67
CA SER A 337 6.44 13.54 13.23
C SER A 337 6.51 15.05 13.43
N GLN A 338 5.98 15.80 12.47
CA GLN A 338 6.20 17.25 12.45
C GLN A 338 4.97 18.07 12.12
N THR A 339 4.86 19.24 12.76
CA THR A 339 3.79 20.22 12.50
C THR A 339 4.36 21.50 11.89
N TYR A 340 3.91 21.80 10.68
CA TYR A 340 4.23 23.00 9.92
C TYR A 340 3.19 24.08 10.20
N GLN A 341 3.59 25.13 10.93
CA GLN A 341 2.74 26.26 11.27
C GLN A 341 2.95 27.42 10.29
N PHE A 342 1.97 27.69 9.43
CA PHE A 342 2.09 28.70 8.39
C PHE A 342 1.95 30.12 8.94
N ASN A 343 2.91 30.98 8.61
CA ASN A 343 2.83 32.41 8.83
C ASN A 343 2.14 33.09 7.66
N THR A 344 0.87 33.45 7.82
CA THR A 344 0.07 34.12 6.78
C THR A 344 0.52 35.54 6.44
N GLN A 345 1.49 36.10 7.18
CA GLN A 345 2.13 37.39 6.86
C GLN A 345 3.34 37.24 5.93
N ASP A 346 3.89 36.02 5.80
CA ASP A 346 4.94 35.72 4.83
C ASP A 346 4.30 35.36 3.47
N PRO A 347 4.54 36.14 2.40
CA PRO A 347 3.95 35.88 1.10
C PRO A 347 4.29 34.49 0.53
N ALA A 348 5.49 33.96 0.81
CA ALA A 348 5.89 32.65 0.31
C ALA A 348 5.10 31.53 1.00
N GLN A 349 5.00 31.59 2.33
CA GLN A 349 4.21 30.61 3.09
C GLN A 349 2.72 30.73 2.82
N LEU A 350 2.21 31.97 2.65
CA LEU A 350 0.81 32.19 2.28
C LEU A 350 0.49 31.56 0.92
N SER A 351 1.40 31.66 -0.05
CA SER A 351 1.23 31.02 -1.36
C SER A 351 1.13 29.50 -1.22
N ILE A 352 2.04 28.87 -0.46
CA ILE A 352 1.99 27.41 -0.23
C ILE A 352 0.69 27.01 0.47
N LEU A 353 0.28 27.77 1.50
CA LEU A 353 -0.96 27.51 2.23
C LEU A 353 -2.20 27.62 1.32
N GLN A 354 -2.20 28.53 0.35
CA GLN A 354 -3.30 28.67 -0.62
C GLN A 354 -3.40 27.43 -1.51
N GLU A 355 -2.29 26.97 -2.08
CA GLU A 355 -2.25 25.75 -2.91
C GLU A 355 -2.73 24.50 -2.14
N LEU A 356 -2.41 24.40 -0.85
CA LEU A 356 -2.86 23.31 0.01
C LEU A 356 -4.35 23.42 0.40
N ARG A 357 -4.90 24.64 0.46
CA ARG A 357 -6.33 24.88 0.71
C ARG A 357 -7.21 24.45 -0.45
N ASP A 358 -6.72 24.68 -1.66
CA ASP A 358 -7.44 24.34 -2.88
C ASP A 358 -7.68 22.82 -2.93
N ARG A 359 -6.62 22.03 -2.66
CA ARG A 359 -6.73 20.57 -2.58
C ARG A 359 -5.56 19.90 -1.84
N PHE A 360 -5.91 18.97 -0.95
CA PHE A 360 -4.97 18.01 -0.33
C PHE A 360 -5.07 16.59 -0.93
N THR A 361 -6.29 16.12 -1.25
CA THR A 361 -6.54 14.81 -1.90
C THR A 361 -5.90 14.73 -3.27
N GLY A 362 -5.07 13.73 -3.56
CA GLY A 362 -4.43 13.56 -4.86
C GLY A 362 -3.13 14.35 -5.02
N ARG A 363 -2.60 14.91 -3.93
CA ARG A 363 -1.22 15.42 -3.86
C ARG A 363 -0.30 14.22 -3.59
N GLU A 364 0.90 14.27 -4.13
CA GLU A 364 1.87 13.19 -3.94
C GLU A 364 2.78 13.47 -2.75
N VAL A 365 3.11 12.43 -2.00
CA VAL A 365 4.25 12.41 -1.07
C VAL A 365 5.37 11.64 -1.74
N GLN A 366 6.54 12.26 -1.87
CA GLN A 366 7.71 11.70 -2.53
C GLN A 366 8.92 11.78 -1.60
N LEU A 367 9.70 10.70 -1.53
CA LEU A 367 10.99 10.60 -0.87
C LEU A 367 12.07 10.48 -1.93
N HIS A 368 13.22 11.09 -1.69
CA HIS A 368 14.36 11.08 -2.60
C HIS A 368 15.62 10.57 -1.90
N GLY A 369 16.64 10.26 -2.69
CA GLY A 369 17.94 9.88 -2.19
C GLY A 369 18.25 8.41 -2.39
N LEU A 370 19.01 8.10 -3.44
CA LEU A 370 19.45 6.74 -3.74
C LEU A 370 20.97 6.70 -3.94
N GLU A 371 21.63 5.68 -3.40
CA GLU A 371 23.02 5.39 -3.77
C GLU A 371 23.03 4.63 -5.09
N VAL A 372 23.66 5.19 -6.12
CA VAL A 372 23.70 4.60 -7.47
C VAL A 372 25.14 4.16 -7.79
N PRO A 373 25.36 2.95 -8.33
CA PRO A 373 26.69 2.50 -8.72
C PRO A 373 27.28 3.28 -9.91
N ALA A 374 28.55 3.02 -10.23
CA ALA A 374 29.13 3.55 -11.47
C ALA A 374 28.46 2.86 -12.66
N THR A 375 28.54 3.48 -13.84
CA THR A 375 28.01 3.00 -15.14
C THR A 375 26.49 3.07 -15.36
N GLU A 376 25.69 3.17 -14.30
CA GLU A 376 24.24 3.45 -14.43
C GLU A 376 23.97 4.77 -15.13
N GLY A 377 23.17 4.77 -16.19
CA GLY A 377 22.93 5.95 -17.05
C GLY A 377 24.18 6.47 -17.75
N GLU A 378 25.14 5.61 -18.09
CA GLU A 378 26.29 6.08 -18.85
C GLU A 378 25.84 6.66 -20.20
N ASN A 379 26.22 7.92 -20.45
CA ASN A 379 25.86 8.71 -21.64
C ASN A 379 24.43 9.26 -21.67
N THR A 380 23.69 9.22 -20.56
CA THR A 380 22.38 9.89 -20.42
C THR A 380 22.50 11.26 -19.74
N GLY A 381 21.36 11.96 -19.63
CA GLY A 381 21.27 13.30 -19.04
C GLY A 381 21.25 13.25 -17.51
N GLY A 382 20.58 14.21 -16.88
CA GLY A 382 20.04 13.96 -15.55
C GLY A 382 20.95 13.79 -14.33
N GLU A 383 20.32 13.30 -13.27
CA GLU A 383 20.84 12.88 -11.98
C GLU A 383 21.70 11.60 -12.09
N VAL A 384 21.25 10.63 -12.87
CA VAL A 384 21.91 9.34 -13.15
C VAL A 384 22.60 9.44 -14.52
N ASN A 385 23.92 9.38 -14.54
CA ASN A 385 24.73 9.78 -15.70
C ASN A 385 26.07 9.05 -15.82
N GLY A 386 26.14 7.83 -15.29
CA GLY A 386 27.32 6.97 -15.22
C GLY A 386 28.23 7.22 -14.01
N THR A 387 27.96 8.28 -13.24
CA THR A 387 28.76 8.62 -12.05
C THR A 387 28.14 8.01 -10.79
N ALA A 388 28.91 7.16 -10.10
CA ALA A 388 28.53 6.60 -8.81
C ALA A 388 28.31 7.65 -7.72
N GLY A 389 27.46 7.32 -6.76
CA GLY A 389 27.27 8.07 -5.52
C GLY A 389 25.82 8.32 -5.17
N TYR A 390 25.63 8.95 -4.01
CA TYR A 390 24.32 9.36 -3.52
C TYR A 390 23.68 10.46 -4.37
N LYS A 391 22.53 10.17 -4.95
CA LYS A 391 21.70 11.08 -5.75
C LYS A 391 20.60 11.66 -4.88
N THR A 392 20.84 12.84 -4.30
CA THR A 392 19.91 13.48 -3.33
C THR A 392 18.51 13.73 -3.86
N ASN A 393 18.37 13.96 -5.17
CA ASN A 393 17.10 14.31 -5.80
C ASN A 393 16.41 13.11 -6.48
N LEU A 394 17.06 11.95 -6.56
CA LEU A 394 16.47 10.83 -7.28
C LEU A 394 15.30 10.25 -6.47
N PRO A 395 14.06 10.18 -7.01
CA PRO A 395 12.92 9.65 -6.27
C PRO A 395 13.12 8.17 -5.91
N VAL A 396 12.88 7.83 -4.65
CA VAL A 396 12.97 6.46 -4.13
C VAL A 396 11.64 5.89 -3.64
N ALA A 397 10.68 6.72 -3.25
CA ALA A 397 9.34 6.24 -2.97
C ALA A 397 8.28 7.30 -3.17
N ASN A 398 7.11 6.87 -3.66
CA ASN A 398 6.01 7.75 -4.04
C ASN A 398 4.69 7.22 -3.50
N GLY A 399 3.78 8.12 -3.12
CA GLY A 399 2.42 7.75 -2.75
C GLY A 399 1.45 8.93 -2.87
N ILE A 400 0.16 8.62 -2.98
CA ILE A 400 -0.88 9.63 -3.16
C ILE A 400 -1.65 9.84 -1.86
N LEU A 401 -1.79 11.09 -1.44
CA LEU A 401 -2.62 11.48 -0.30
C LEU A 401 -4.10 11.30 -0.64
N LEU A 402 -4.72 10.28 -0.06
CA LEU A 402 -6.15 10.05 -0.15
C LEU A 402 -6.82 10.46 1.16
N PRO A 403 -8.03 11.06 1.13
CA PRO A 403 -8.71 11.46 2.34
C PRO A 403 -9.03 10.22 3.16
N LEU A 404 -8.59 10.21 4.41
CA LEU A 404 -9.18 9.32 5.41
C LEU A 404 -10.52 9.95 5.78
N ASP A 405 -11.56 9.40 5.15
CA ASP A 405 -12.95 9.77 5.35
C ASP A 405 -13.25 10.02 6.85
N SER A 406 -13.60 11.28 7.17
CA SER A 406 -13.93 11.75 8.52
C SER A 406 -15.27 11.24 9.05
N THR A 407 -16.03 10.50 8.24
CA THR A 407 -17.24 9.76 8.61
C THR A 407 -16.97 8.27 8.80
N GLY A 408 -16.07 7.68 8.00
CA GLY A 408 -15.74 6.26 7.98
C GLY A 408 -14.79 5.86 9.10
N LEU A 409 -13.74 6.64 9.40
CA LEU A 409 -12.86 6.37 10.54
C LEU A 409 -13.66 6.35 11.86
N PRO A 410 -14.51 7.35 12.18
CA PRO A 410 -15.36 7.28 13.36
C PRO A 410 -16.39 6.15 13.31
N THR A 411 -16.92 5.83 12.13
CA THR A 411 -17.88 4.71 11.98
C THR A 411 -17.21 3.36 12.27
N VAL A 412 -16.00 3.11 11.75
CA VAL A 412 -15.23 1.89 12.04
C VAL A 412 -14.90 1.83 13.53
N ASN A 413 -14.36 2.91 14.10
CA ASN A 413 -14.07 2.96 15.53
C ASN A 413 -15.29 2.65 16.39
N ARG A 414 -16.45 3.28 16.13
CA ARG A 414 -17.68 2.99 16.87
C ARG A 414 -18.18 1.57 16.66
N LEU A 415 -18.00 0.99 15.47
CA LEU A 415 -18.34 -0.41 15.21
C LEU A 415 -17.45 -1.35 16.04
N TYR A 416 -16.14 -1.09 16.13
CA TYR A 416 -15.21 -1.84 16.99
C TYR A 416 -15.52 -1.67 18.47
N ASP A 417 -15.79 -0.44 18.91
CA ASP A 417 -16.14 -0.19 20.30
C ASP A 417 -17.44 -0.89 20.68
N ALA A 418 -18.50 -0.77 19.86
CA ALA A 418 -19.76 -1.45 20.12
C ALA A 418 -19.66 -2.98 20.02
N ALA A 419 -18.82 -3.50 19.12
CA ALA A 419 -18.64 -4.94 18.94
C ALA A 419 -17.74 -5.55 20.03
N PHE A 420 -16.66 -4.86 20.41
CA PHE A 420 -15.53 -5.47 21.13
C PHE A 420 -15.03 -4.66 22.32
N ASN A 421 -15.56 -3.45 22.55
CA ASN A 421 -15.14 -2.54 23.64
C ASN A 421 -13.64 -2.20 23.58
N ARG A 422 -13.14 -1.91 22.38
CA ARG A 422 -11.77 -1.48 22.10
C ARG A 422 -11.71 -0.71 20.80
N ASP A 423 -10.67 0.10 20.64
CA ASP A 423 -10.32 0.69 19.35
C ASP A 423 -9.78 -0.42 18.39
N PRO A 424 -9.95 -0.27 17.06
CA PRO A 424 -9.28 -1.12 16.09
C PRO A 424 -7.76 -0.91 16.17
N ASP A 425 -6.99 -1.95 15.85
CA ASP A 425 -5.57 -1.76 15.51
C ASP A 425 -5.43 -1.09 14.13
N LEU A 426 -4.21 -0.68 13.79
CA LEU A 426 -3.95 0.04 12.54
C LEU A 426 -4.38 -0.76 11.31
N GLY A 427 -4.11 -2.06 11.30
CA GLY A 427 -4.50 -2.97 10.22
C GLY A 427 -6.02 -3.04 10.09
N GLY A 428 -6.74 -3.27 11.18
CA GLY A 428 -8.21 -3.35 11.23
C GLY A 428 -8.90 -2.03 10.89
N LEU A 429 -8.31 -0.89 11.28
CA LEU A 429 -8.80 0.44 10.96
C LEU A 429 -8.68 0.72 9.47
N LEU A 430 -7.48 0.53 8.90
CA LEU A 430 -7.26 0.67 7.45
C LEU A 430 -8.16 -0.29 6.66
N PHE A 431 -8.22 -1.55 7.10
CA PHE A 431 -9.00 -2.61 6.49
C PHE A 431 -10.49 -2.26 6.39
N HIS A 432 -11.12 -1.92 7.51
CA HIS A 432 -12.55 -1.63 7.52
C HIS A 432 -12.89 -0.22 6.99
N SER A 433 -12.00 0.76 7.09
CA SER A 433 -12.23 2.09 6.51
C SER A 433 -12.15 2.06 4.98
N ALA A 434 -11.25 1.27 4.40
CA ALA A 434 -11.24 1.03 2.95
C ALA A 434 -12.48 0.24 2.50
N GLN A 435 -13.02 -0.66 3.33
CA GLN A 435 -14.29 -1.30 3.02
C GLN A 435 -15.46 -0.31 3.03
N LEU A 436 -15.53 0.64 3.96
CA LEU A 436 -16.61 1.64 3.99
C LEU A 436 -16.66 2.54 2.74
N SER A 437 -15.52 2.78 2.09
CA SER A 437 -15.49 3.57 0.85
C SER A 437 -15.97 2.79 -0.38
N ALA A 438 -16.07 1.46 -0.29
CA ALA A 438 -16.47 0.58 -1.39
C ALA A 438 -17.74 -0.24 -1.13
N LEU A 439 -18.11 -0.45 0.13
CA LEU A 439 -19.21 -1.28 0.63
C LEU A 439 -20.10 -0.46 1.58
N SER A 440 -21.16 -1.08 2.09
CA SER A 440 -22.03 -0.42 3.08
C SER A 440 -21.50 -0.61 4.53
N PRO A 441 -21.79 0.32 5.45
CA PRO A 441 -21.47 0.15 6.87
C PRO A 441 -22.05 -1.12 7.50
N SER A 442 -23.23 -1.54 7.03
CA SER A 442 -23.86 -2.80 7.46
C SER A 442 -23.04 -4.03 7.02
N ARG A 443 -22.35 -3.96 5.88
CA ARG A 443 -21.45 -5.04 5.47
C ARG A 443 -20.22 -5.14 6.37
N VAL A 444 -19.60 -4.02 6.72
CA VAL A 444 -18.49 -3.97 7.68
C VAL A 444 -18.93 -4.53 9.05
N ALA A 445 -20.11 -4.12 9.54
CA ALA A 445 -20.69 -4.68 10.75
C ALA A 445 -20.91 -6.20 10.65
N ALA A 446 -21.35 -6.71 9.49
CA ALA A 446 -21.52 -8.15 9.26
C ALA A 446 -20.19 -8.91 9.27
N ASP A 447 -19.13 -8.34 8.70
CA ASP A 447 -17.80 -8.96 8.69
C ASP A 447 -17.18 -8.98 10.10
N LEU A 448 -17.35 -7.91 10.90
CA LEU A 448 -16.97 -7.90 12.32
C LEU A 448 -17.71 -8.98 13.12
N LEU A 449 -19.01 -9.18 12.87
CA LEU A 449 -19.79 -10.26 13.51
C LEU A 449 -19.35 -11.65 13.06
N ALA A 450 -18.86 -11.77 11.83
CA ALA A 450 -18.37 -13.03 11.27
C ALA A 450 -16.92 -13.36 11.67
N SER A 451 -16.17 -12.42 12.22
CA SER A 451 -14.80 -12.65 12.69
C SER A 451 -14.74 -13.66 13.84
N ALA A 452 -13.54 -14.17 14.15
CA ALA A 452 -13.37 -15.06 15.31
C ALA A 452 -13.76 -14.34 16.61
N GLU A 453 -13.32 -13.08 16.76
CA GLU A 453 -13.66 -12.22 17.90
C GLU A 453 -15.17 -11.97 18.00
N GLY A 454 -15.88 -11.73 16.89
CA GLY A 454 -17.33 -11.59 16.87
C GLY A 454 -18.08 -12.86 17.29
N ARG A 455 -17.59 -14.02 16.85
CA ARG A 455 -18.20 -15.32 17.21
C ARG A 455 -17.98 -15.68 18.68
N GLU A 456 -16.85 -15.28 19.27
CA GLU A 456 -16.47 -15.58 20.65
C GLU A 456 -16.98 -14.53 21.66
N GLY A 457 -16.94 -13.24 21.29
CA GLY A 457 -17.14 -12.11 22.20
C GLY A 457 -18.56 -11.56 22.30
N LEU A 458 -19.38 -11.69 21.25
CA LEU A 458 -20.69 -11.01 21.18
C LEU A 458 -21.89 -11.86 21.61
N GLY A 459 -21.65 -12.98 22.29
CA GLY A 459 -22.72 -13.86 22.76
C GLY A 459 -23.61 -14.36 21.63
N ALA A 460 -23.10 -14.39 20.38
CA ALA A 460 -23.90 -14.73 19.21
C ALA A 460 -24.48 -16.15 19.28
N SER A 461 -23.81 -17.04 20.02
CA SER A 461 -24.22 -18.40 20.36
C SER A 461 -25.25 -18.48 21.51
N ALA A 462 -25.55 -17.38 22.20
CA ALA A 462 -26.41 -17.30 23.39
C ALA A 462 -27.79 -16.65 23.17
N GLY A 463 -28.14 -16.27 21.93
CA GLY A 463 -29.46 -15.73 21.56
C GLY A 463 -29.50 -14.20 21.42
N ASP A 464 -30.63 -13.67 20.94
CA ASP A 464 -30.78 -12.25 20.58
C ASP A 464 -30.76 -11.33 21.80
N GLU A 465 -31.30 -11.74 22.96
CA GLU A 465 -31.21 -10.93 24.18
C GLU A 465 -29.76 -10.78 24.66
N ALA A 466 -28.97 -11.86 24.63
CA ALA A 466 -27.57 -11.85 25.05
C ALA A 466 -26.72 -10.97 24.13
N PHE A 467 -26.97 -11.04 22.82
CA PHE A 467 -26.34 -10.20 21.81
C PHE A 467 -26.58 -8.72 22.07
N VAL A 468 -27.85 -8.29 22.22
CA VAL A 468 -28.20 -6.89 22.48
C VAL A 468 -27.61 -6.40 23.80
N GLN A 469 -27.64 -7.23 24.84
CA GLN A 469 -27.05 -6.89 26.13
C GLN A 469 -25.54 -6.66 26.03
N GLN A 470 -24.82 -7.46 25.22
CA GLN A 470 -23.39 -7.28 25.04
C GLN A 470 -23.07 -5.99 24.29
N LEU A 471 -23.83 -5.66 23.24
CA LEU A 471 -23.65 -4.40 22.51
C LEU A 471 -23.80 -3.17 23.42
N TYR A 472 -24.78 -3.18 24.32
CA TYR A 472 -24.98 -2.09 25.28
C TYR A 472 -23.83 -1.99 26.28
N ARG A 473 -23.34 -3.13 26.80
CA ARG A 473 -22.20 -3.13 27.72
C ARG A 473 -20.94 -2.60 27.09
N ASN A 474 -20.72 -2.94 25.81
CA ASN A 474 -19.59 -2.46 25.06
C ASN A 474 -19.74 -0.97 24.74
N ALA A 475 -20.72 -0.60 23.90
CA ALA A 475 -20.87 0.77 23.38
C ALA A 475 -21.22 1.81 24.47
N LEU A 476 -21.97 1.42 25.50
CA LEU A 476 -22.57 2.36 26.46
C LEU A 476 -22.10 2.12 27.90
N GLY A 477 -21.27 1.10 28.15
CA GLY A 477 -20.77 0.78 29.48
C GLY A 477 -21.84 0.34 30.49
N ARG A 478 -23.02 -0.07 30.03
CA ARG A 478 -24.18 -0.43 30.87
C ARG A 478 -25.02 -1.54 30.26
N ASP A 479 -25.82 -2.24 31.05
CA ASP A 479 -26.81 -3.18 30.51
C ASP A 479 -27.95 -2.43 29.80
N ALA A 480 -28.56 -3.11 28.82
CA ALA A 480 -29.76 -2.63 28.15
C ALA A 480 -30.94 -2.61 29.12
N GLU A 481 -31.63 -1.48 29.20
CA GLU A 481 -32.89 -1.37 29.91
C GLU A 481 -34.00 -2.18 29.22
N ASP A 482 -35.03 -2.58 29.98
CA ASP A 482 -36.12 -3.44 29.48
C ASP A 482 -36.76 -2.93 28.17
N ALA A 483 -36.89 -1.62 28.02
CA ALA A 483 -37.45 -1.00 26.82
C ALA A 483 -36.52 -1.12 25.61
N GLY A 484 -35.23 -0.83 25.77
CA GLY A 484 -34.23 -0.96 24.71
C GLY A 484 -34.04 -2.41 24.30
N LEU A 485 -33.93 -3.32 25.28
CA LEU A 485 -33.83 -4.75 25.03
C LEU A 485 -35.04 -5.27 24.25
N GLY A 486 -36.27 -4.92 24.68
CA GLY A 486 -37.50 -5.31 24.00
C GLY A 486 -37.63 -4.74 22.57
N PHE A 487 -37.14 -3.53 22.34
CA PHE A 487 -37.12 -2.91 21.02
C PHE A 487 -36.21 -3.67 20.04
N TRP A 488 -34.94 -3.88 20.39
CA TRP A 488 -33.98 -4.53 19.50
C TRP A 488 -34.31 -6.00 19.24
N THR A 489 -34.69 -6.73 20.28
CA THR A 489 -35.10 -8.15 20.17
C THR A 489 -36.38 -8.30 19.34
N GLY A 490 -37.31 -7.34 19.44
CA GLY A 490 -38.48 -7.27 18.59
C GLY A 490 -38.16 -7.02 17.10
N LEU A 491 -37.14 -6.22 16.79
CA LEU A 491 -36.66 -6.00 15.43
C LEU A 491 -35.95 -7.23 14.87
N LEU A 492 -35.10 -7.88 15.67
CA LEU A 492 -34.45 -9.14 15.31
C LEU A 492 -35.49 -10.23 15.00
N GLY A 493 -36.54 -10.34 15.82
CA GLY A 493 -37.67 -11.26 15.59
C GLY A 493 -38.49 -10.95 14.32
N GLN A 494 -38.38 -9.74 13.76
CA GLN A 494 -39.02 -9.33 12.50
C GLN A 494 -38.09 -9.47 11.27
N GLY A 495 -36.86 -9.94 11.46
CA GLY A 495 -35.91 -10.20 10.38
C GLY A 495 -34.89 -9.09 10.12
N THR A 496 -34.80 -8.07 10.98
CA THR A 496 -33.65 -7.16 10.97
C THR A 496 -32.38 -7.94 11.25
N SER A 497 -31.29 -7.65 10.53
CA SER A 497 -30.04 -8.38 10.73
C SER A 497 -29.32 -7.92 12.01
N ARG A 498 -28.53 -8.81 12.62
CA ARG A 498 -27.65 -8.44 13.74
C ARG A 498 -26.62 -7.37 13.35
N ALA A 499 -26.20 -7.35 12.10
CA ALA A 499 -25.31 -6.31 11.56
C ALA A 499 -25.96 -4.94 11.58
N ASP A 500 -27.23 -4.84 11.19
CA ASP A 500 -27.98 -3.57 11.24
C ASP A 500 -28.24 -3.12 12.68
N VAL A 501 -28.44 -4.05 13.62
CA VAL A 501 -28.58 -3.74 15.05
C VAL A 501 -27.24 -3.23 15.62
N LEU A 502 -26.13 -3.91 15.34
CA LEU A 502 -24.79 -3.45 15.73
C LEU A 502 -24.53 -2.04 15.20
N LEU A 503 -24.75 -1.80 13.91
CA LEU A 503 -24.57 -0.50 13.28
C LEU A 503 -25.46 0.58 13.92
N SER A 504 -26.71 0.25 14.24
CA SER A 504 -27.65 1.20 14.82
C SER A 504 -27.32 1.56 16.27
N VAL A 505 -26.84 0.59 17.05
CA VAL A 505 -26.36 0.83 18.42
C VAL A 505 -25.04 1.61 18.39
N SER A 506 -24.12 1.23 17.50
CA SER A 506 -22.82 1.89 17.35
C SER A 506 -22.98 3.35 16.92
N ASP A 507 -23.92 3.67 16.04
CA ASP A 507 -24.13 5.06 15.59
C ASP A 507 -25.23 5.80 16.36
N SER A 508 -25.66 5.26 17.51
CA SER A 508 -26.68 5.88 18.34
C SER A 508 -26.22 7.25 18.87
N PRO A 509 -27.13 8.23 19.05
CA PRO A 509 -26.77 9.54 19.60
C PRO A 509 -26.08 9.48 20.96
N GLU A 510 -26.43 8.48 21.78
CA GLU A 510 -25.80 8.24 23.08
C GLU A 510 -24.34 7.80 22.90
N HIS A 511 -24.07 6.83 22.02
CA HIS A 511 -22.72 6.36 21.77
C HIS A 511 -21.84 7.42 21.10
N ARG A 512 -22.38 8.18 20.13
CA ARG A 512 -21.66 9.32 19.50
C ARG A 512 -21.32 10.44 20.48
N ALA A 513 -22.07 10.58 21.57
CA ALA A 513 -21.75 11.53 22.63
C ALA A 513 -20.64 11.02 23.56
N LEU A 514 -20.48 9.69 23.69
CA LEU A 514 -19.38 9.05 24.43
C LEU A 514 -18.08 9.01 23.63
N LEU A 515 -18.17 8.82 22.30
CA LEU A 515 -17.04 8.78 21.37
C LEU A 515 -17.24 9.79 20.22
N PRO A 516 -16.91 11.08 20.45
CA PRO A 516 -17.05 12.11 19.42
C PRO A 516 -16.10 11.87 18.23
N ASP A 517 -16.56 12.20 17.02
CA ASP A 517 -15.80 12.01 15.77
C ASP A 517 -14.39 12.63 15.86
N SER A 518 -14.25 13.81 16.48
CA SER A 518 -12.96 14.50 16.65
C SER A 518 -11.95 13.74 17.51
N GLU A 519 -12.42 12.99 18.52
CA GLU A 519 -11.55 12.19 19.38
C GLU A 519 -11.12 10.90 18.69
N LEU A 520 -12.03 10.26 17.95
CA LEU A 520 -11.74 9.05 17.20
C LEU A 520 -10.73 9.31 16.07
N VAL A 521 -10.82 10.47 15.42
CA VAL A 521 -9.81 10.89 14.44
C VAL A 521 -8.44 11.07 15.11
N GLN A 522 -8.37 11.67 16.31
CA GLN A 522 -7.10 11.79 17.05
C GLN A 522 -6.52 10.44 17.46
N ARG A 523 -7.36 9.51 17.95
CA ARG A 523 -6.93 8.16 18.33
C ARG A 523 -6.46 7.35 17.11
N ALA A 524 -7.19 7.44 16.00
CA ALA A 524 -6.78 6.88 14.72
C ALA A 524 -5.39 7.40 14.34
N SER A 525 -5.18 8.73 14.38
CA SER A 525 -3.87 9.32 14.12
C SER A 525 -2.77 8.74 15.01
N SER A 526 -2.99 8.54 16.32
CA SER A 526 -1.97 7.95 17.20
C SER A 526 -1.62 6.48 16.90
N LEU A 527 -2.55 5.69 16.33
CA LEU A 527 -2.25 4.32 15.89
C LEU A 527 -1.24 4.28 14.73
N PHE A 528 -1.14 5.38 13.96
CA PHE A 528 -0.11 5.54 12.93
C PHE A 528 1.24 6.03 13.48
N LEU A 529 1.35 6.33 14.79
CA LEU A 529 2.57 6.91 15.40
C LEU A 529 3.25 5.98 16.41
N ASP A 530 2.48 5.14 17.09
CA ASP A 530 2.95 4.28 18.18
C ASP A 530 3.12 2.81 17.75
N GLY A 531 3.04 2.51 16.44
CA GLY A 531 3.03 1.16 15.84
C GLY A 531 4.38 0.69 15.32
#